data_AF-A0AAD7DUX3-F1
#
_entry.id   AF-A0AAD7DUX3-F1
#
_cell.length_a   1.000
_cell.length_b   1.000
_cell.length_c   1.000
_cell.angle_alpha   90.00
_cell.angle_beta   90.00
_cell.angle_gamma   90.00
#
_symmetry.space_group_name_H-M   'P 1'
#
loop_
_entity.id
_entity.type
_entity.pdbx_description
1 polymer ?
#
loop_
_entity_poly.entity_id
_entity_poly.type
_entity_poly.pdbx_seq_one_letter_code
_entity_poly.pdbx_strand_id
1 'polypeptide(L)'
;SPVLSGKFDLYAMELPFLSSVYLPKGKSEPQFAALYQTILKYQAKPDSTAQVLIPAAPFAKAGRLRSAAIEDPMEGLPWGIAIADLTFVEQLKFSAAECAGFLTPPESGPGVAGRTRLADAHCGVQSAGGVFRMKHAWTGKGQAQDGTDVDIFEGYLSFNVVHSALYRRKGHGSGDKIGFAFWAVRA
;
A
#
# COMPACT_ATOMS: atom_id res chain seq x y z
N SER A 1 10.93 -3.70 18.43
CA SER A 1 9.82 -3.09 17.68
C SER A 1 10.05 -3.30 16.19
N PRO A 2 9.00 -3.61 15.41
CA PRO A 2 9.11 -3.87 13.98
C PRO A 2 9.62 -2.63 13.23
N VAL A 3 10.50 -2.83 12.25
CA VAL A 3 11.10 -1.74 11.46
C VAL A 3 10.13 -1.29 10.36
N LEU A 4 9.59 -0.08 10.44
CA LEU A 4 8.57 0.42 9.48
C LEU A 4 9.17 0.99 8.17
N SER A 5 10.50 1.00 8.04
CA SER A 5 11.21 1.47 6.85
C SER A 5 11.68 0.32 5.96
N GLY A 6 11.99 0.64 4.71
CA GLY A 6 12.47 -0.30 3.70
C GLY A 6 11.56 -0.35 2.48
N LYS A 7 11.86 -1.31 1.61
CA LYS A 7 11.04 -1.63 0.44
C LYS A 7 9.98 -2.66 0.84
N PHE A 8 8.74 -2.45 0.42
CA PHE A 8 7.64 -3.37 0.67
C PHE A 8 6.86 -3.62 -0.62
N ASP A 9 6.47 -4.88 -0.81
CA ASP A 9 5.45 -5.27 -1.78
C ASP A 9 4.09 -5.24 -1.09
N LEU A 10 3.13 -4.54 -1.71
CA LEU A 10 1.76 -4.42 -1.26
C LEU A 10 0.86 -5.36 -2.05
N TYR A 11 -0.02 -6.06 -1.35
CA TYR A 11 -1.01 -6.95 -1.92
C TYR A 11 -2.40 -6.54 -1.42
N ALA A 12 -3.28 -6.14 -2.33
CA ALA A 12 -4.62 -5.72 -1.96
C ALA A 12 -5.41 -6.85 -1.29
N MET A 13 -6.15 -6.52 -0.24
CA MET A 13 -6.92 -7.51 0.53
C MET A 13 -8.10 -8.09 -0.25
N GLU A 14 -8.51 -7.45 -1.35
CA GLU A 14 -9.57 -7.94 -2.24
C GLU A 14 -9.13 -9.11 -3.14
N LEU A 15 -7.83 -9.40 -3.24
CA LEU A 15 -7.31 -10.48 -4.09
C LEU A 15 -7.81 -11.85 -3.60
N PRO A 16 -8.66 -12.58 -4.36
CA PRO A 16 -9.34 -13.78 -3.87
C PRO A 16 -8.39 -14.91 -3.43
N PHE A 17 -7.25 -15.05 -4.09
CA PHE A 17 -6.26 -16.09 -3.80
C PHE A 17 -5.48 -15.82 -2.50
N LEU A 18 -5.47 -14.58 -1.99
CA LEU A 18 -4.90 -14.24 -0.68
C LEU A 18 -5.97 -14.18 0.40
N SER A 19 -7.11 -13.55 0.11
CA SER A 19 -8.20 -13.40 1.07
C SER A 19 -8.77 -14.75 1.53
N SER A 20 -8.92 -15.71 0.62
CA SER A 20 -9.35 -17.08 0.94
C SER A 20 -8.35 -17.87 1.79
N VAL A 21 -7.07 -17.51 1.75
CA VAL A 21 -6.02 -18.10 2.60
C VAL A 21 -5.97 -17.41 3.95
N TYR A 22 -6.07 -16.07 3.97
CA TYR A 22 -6.04 -15.26 5.17
C TYR A 22 -7.22 -15.55 6.10
N LEU A 23 -8.44 -15.65 5.56
CA LEU A 23 -9.62 -15.98 6.34
C LEU A 23 -10.46 -17.05 5.62
N PRO A 24 -10.04 -18.34 5.70
CA PRO A 24 -10.73 -19.42 5.03
C PRO A 24 -12.16 -19.59 5.53
N LYS A 25 -13.05 -20.10 4.66
CA LYS A 25 -14.45 -20.37 5.03
C LYS A 25 -14.52 -21.24 6.29
N GLY A 26 -15.30 -20.80 7.28
CA GLY A 26 -15.50 -21.50 8.55
C GLY A 26 -14.43 -21.20 9.61
N LYS A 27 -13.47 -20.32 9.34
CA LYS A 27 -12.54 -19.77 10.33
C LYS A 27 -12.98 -18.38 10.75
N SER A 28 -12.82 -18.07 12.03
CA SER A 28 -13.06 -16.74 12.61
C SER A 28 -11.76 -15.94 12.79
N GLU A 29 -10.61 -16.61 12.76
CA GLU A 29 -9.31 -16.01 13.04
C GLU A 29 -8.44 -15.92 11.77
N PRO A 30 -7.73 -14.79 11.58
CA PRO A 30 -6.71 -14.62 10.55
C PRO A 30 -5.62 -15.70 10.55
N GLN A 31 -5.29 -16.22 9.38
CA GLN A 31 -4.25 -17.20 9.13
C GLN A 31 -2.99 -16.55 8.55
N PHE A 32 -2.36 -15.65 9.31
CA PHE A 32 -1.20 -14.85 8.85
C PHE A 32 -0.02 -15.70 8.35
N ALA A 33 0.30 -16.81 9.03
CA ALA A 33 1.39 -17.68 8.60
C ALA A 33 1.15 -18.27 7.19
N ALA A 34 -0.08 -18.72 6.92
CA ALA A 34 -0.45 -19.25 5.60
C ALA A 34 -0.50 -18.15 4.53
N LEU A 35 -0.97 -16.96 4.90
CA LEU A 35 -0.95 -15.78 4.05
C LEU A 35 0.49 -15.42 3.66
N TYR A 36 1.42 -15.31 4.61
CA TYR A 36 2.82 -15.00 4.36
C TYR A 36 3.45 -15.95 3.34
N GLN A 37 3.31 -17.26 3.59
CA GLN A 37 3.84 -18.30 2.70
C GLN A 37 3.23 -18.24 1.30
N THR A 38 1.97 -17.82 1.20
CA THR A 38 1.30 -17.64 -0.09
C THR A 38 1.87 -16.42 -0.79
N ILE A 39 1.97 -15.27 -0.11
CA ILE A 39 2.56 -14.04 -0.64
C ILE A 39 3.98 -14.30 -1.20
N LEU A 40 4.84 -15.02 -0.49
CA LEU A 40 6.20 -15.31 -0.97
C LEU A 40 6.22 -16.04 -2.34
N LYS A 41 5.24 -16.90 -2.62
CA LYS A 41 5.13 -17.59 -3.93
C LYS A 41 4.80 -16.61 -5.06
N TYR A 42 4.01 -15.57 -4.74
CA TYR A 42 3.63 -14.54 -5.69
C TYR A 42 4.70 -13.47 -5.82
N GLN A 43 5.46 -13.17 -4.76
CA GLN A 43 6.57 -12.22 -4.79
C GLN A 43 7.71 -12.64 -5.73
N ALA A 44 7.89 -13.95 -5.92
CA ALA A 44 8.78 -14.49 -6.95
C ALA A 44 8.32 -14.12 -8.39
N LYS A 45 7.09 -13.65 -8.54
CA LYS A 45 6.53 -13.07 -9.76
C LYS A 45 6.36 -11.56 -9.49
N PRO A 46 6.59 -10.66 -10.46
CA PRO A 46 6.38 -9.22 -10.25
C PRO A 46 4.88 -8.88 -10.23
N ASP A 47 4.12 -9.50 -9.31
CA ASP A 47 2.66 -9.54 -9.26
C ASP A 47 2.10 -8.85 -7.99
N SER A 48 2.87 -7.94 -7.40
CA SER A 48 2.40 -7.10 -6.32
C SER A 48 1.44 -6.03 -6.85
N THR A 49 0.41 -5.70 -6.07
CA THR A 49 -0.55 -4.63 -6.41
C THR A 49 0.14 -3.27 -6.49
N ALA A 50 1.08 -3.04 -5.57
CA ALA A 50 1.93 -1.86 -5.56
C ALA A 50 3.25 -2.16 -4.84
N GLN A 51 4.24 -1.29 -5.01
CA GLN A 51 5.48 -1.30 -4.25
C GLN A 51 5.69 0.05 -3.58
N VAL A 52 6.15 0.03 -2.34
CA VAL A 52 6.52 1.24 -1.62
C VAL A 52 7.96 1.18 -1.12
N LEU A 53 8.59 2.35 -1.06
CA LEU A 53 9.85 2.56 -0.36
C LEU A 53 9.60 3.60 0.73
N ILE A 54 9.77 3.19 1.99
CA ILE A 54 9.65 4.05 3.15
C ILE A 54 11.07 4.35 3.67
N PRO A 55 11.51 5.61 3.71
CA PRO A 55 12.82 5.96 4.24
C PRO A 55 12.91 5.65 5.74
N ALA A 56 14.13 5.50 6.25
CA ALA A 56 14.35 5.34 7.67
C ALA A 56 13.87 6.58 8.45
N ALA A 57 13.42 6.38 9.69
CA ALA A 57 13.18 7.45 10.64
C ALA A 57 14.47 8.29 10.78
N PRO A 58 14.39 9.62 10.91
CA PRO A 58 13.19 10.43 11.18
C PRO A 58 12.40 10.87 9.92
N PHE A 59 12.42 10.09 8.83
CA PHE A 59 11.64 10.36 7.60
C PHE A 59 11.96 11.71 6.94
N ALA A 60 13.24 12.10 6.96
CA ALA A 60 13.71 13.36 6.34
C ALA A 60 13.52 13.42 4.81
N LYS A 61 13.06 12.33 4.18
CA LYS A 61 12.78 12.22 2.75
C LYS A 61 11.36 11.71 2.56
N ALA A 62 10.76 12.02 1.41
CA ALA A 62 9.52 11.37 1.01
C ALA A 62 9.77 9.90 0.69
N GLY A 63 8.79 9.05 0.98
CA GLY A 63 8.72 7.71 0.43
C GLY A 63 8.35 7.72 -1.04
N ARG A 64 8.41 6.55 -1.66
CA ARG A 64 8.01 6.35 -3.07
C ARG A 64 6.95 5.27 -3.14
N LEU A 65 6.02 5.43 -4.07
CA LEU A 65 4.99 4.46 -4.41
C LEU A 65 5.04 4.21 -5.93
N ARG A 66 4.91 2.95 -6.32
CA ARG A 66 4.70 2.53 -7.70
C ARG A 66 3.56 1.53 -7.76
N SER A 67 2.65 1.68 -8.72
CA SER A 67 1.62 0.69 -9.04
C SER A 67 1.39 0.68 -10.54
N ALA A 68 1.26 -0.51 -11.14
CA ALA A 68 0.92 -0.64 -12.55
C ALA A 68 -0.55 -0.26 -12.84
N ALA A 69 -1.40 -0.22 -11.81
CA ALA A 69 -2.81 0.13 -11.95
C ALA A 69 -3.06 1.65 -12.06
N ILE A 70 -2.03 2.49 -11.93
CA ILE A 70 -2.16 3.95 -11.99
C ILE A 70 -1.09 4.48 -12.96
N GLU A 71 -1.51 4.72 -14.18
CA GLU A 71 -0.64 5.21 -15.25
C GLU A 71 -1.12 6.55 -15.80
N ASP A 72 -0.19 7.30 -16.39
CA ASP A 72 -0.53 8.44 -17.21
C ASP A 72 -1.17 7.92 -18.51
N PRO A 73 -2.45 8.24 -18.79
CA PRO A 73 -3.13 7.77 -20.00
C PRO A 73 -2.57 8.36 -21.30
N MET A 74 -1.73 9.40 -21.24
CA MET A 74 -1.02 9.95 -22.39
C MET A 74 0.30 9.24 -22.68
N GLU A 75 1.05 8.89 -21.63
CA GLU A 75 2.39 8.28 -21.77
C GLU A 75 2.36 6.74 -21.72
N GLY A 76 1.30 6.16 -21.15
CA GLY A 76 1.23 4.72 -20.88
C GLY A 76 2.27 4.27 -19.85
N LEU A 77 2.66 5.18 -18.94
CA LEU A 77 3.69 4.95 -17.92
C LEU A 77 3.10 5.16 -16.52
N PRO A 78 3.49 4.34 -15.52
CA PRO A 78 3.06 4.54 -14.14
C PRO A 78 3.38 5.93 -13.61
N TRP A 79 2.45 6.54 -12.87
CA TRP A 79 2.72 7.81 -12.21
C TRP A 79 3.88 7.69 -11.22
N GLY A 80 4.77 8.68 -11.21
CA GLY A 80 5.71 8.88 -10.12
C GLY A 80 4.97 9.39 -8.89
N ILE A 81 4.79 8.55 -7.86
CA ILE A 81 4.05 8.92 -6.65
C ILE A 81 5.01 8.99 -5.46
N ALA A 82 4.97 10.10 -4.74
CA ALA A 82 5.68 10.32 -3.48
C ALA A 82 4.74 10.09 -2.29
N ILE A 83 5.28 9.52 -1.20
CA ILE A 83 4.64 9.46 0.10
C ILE A 83 5.26 10.56 0.96
N ALA A 84 4.60 11.70 1.00
CA ALA A 84 5.03 12.89 1.70
C ALA A 84 4.58 12.89 3.16
N ASP A 85 5.16 13.81 3.94
CA ASP A 85 4.76 14.12 5.31
C ASP A 85 4.68 12.85 6.19
N LEU A 86 5.62 11.93 5.95
CA LEU A 86 5.72 10.66 6.66
C LEU A 86 6.00 10.94 8.13
N THR A 87 5.17 10.37 8.99
CA THR A 87 5.30 10.50 10.44
C THR A 87 5.02 9.18 11.13
N PHE A 88 5.69 8.97 12.26
CA PHE A 88 5.37 7.88 13.16
C PHE A 88 4.13 8.26 13.97
N VAL A 89 3.20 7.33 14.09
CA VAL A 89 1.96 7.50 14.85
C VAL A 89 1.86 6.36 15.85
N GLU A 90 1.88 6.68 17.15
CA GLU A 90 1.82 5.68 18.22
C GLU A 90 0.51 4.90 18.25
N GLN A 91 -0.59 5.57 17.89
CA GLN A 91 -1.93 5.00 17.81
C GLN A 91 -2.54 5.29 16.44
N LEU A 92 -2.04 4.58 15.42
CA LEU A 92 -2.54 4.67 14.06
C LEU A 92 -3.98 4.13 14.02
N LYS A 93 -4.88 4.94 13.47
CA LYS A 93 -6.30 4.61 13.28
C LYS A 93 -6.69 4.76 11.82
N PHE A 94 -7.70 3.99 11.45
CA PHE A 94 -8.32 4.02 10.14
C PHE A 94 -9.73 4.61 10.26
N SER A 95 -10.15 5.39 9.27
CA SER A 95 -11.53 5.87 9.18
C SER A 95 -12.47 4.72 8.84
N ALA A 96 -13.78 4.88 9.07
CA ALA A 96 -14.77 3.87 8.72
C ALA A 96 -14.72 3.45 7.23
N ALA A 97 -14.48 4.41 6.34
CA ALA A 97 -14.34 4.15 4.90
C ALA A 97 -13.07 3.35 4.58
N GLU A 98 -11.99 3.57 5.32
CA GLU A 98 -10.74 2.82 5.17
C GLU A 98 -10.90 1.40 5.73
N CYS A 99 -11.56 1.26 6.89
CA CYS A 99 -11.87 -0.04 7.50
C CYS A 99 -12.71 -0.95 6.60
N ALA A 100 -13.56 -0.39 5.73
CA ALA A 100 -14.39 -1.17 4.81
C ALA A 100 -13.58 -2.00 3.80
N GLY A 101 -12.31 -1.63 3.56
CA GLY A 101 -11.40 -2.42 2.70
C GLY A 101 -10.74 -3.60 3.42
N PHE A 102 -10.74 -3.63 4.76
CA PHE A 102 -10.08 -4.68 5.54
C PHE A 102 -10.98 -5.91 5.67
N LEU A 103 -10.37 -7.10 5.66
CA LEU A 103 -11.11 -8.37 5.87
C LEU A 103 -11.43 -8.65 7.33
N THR A 104 -10.68 -8.04 8.26
CA THR A 104 -11.00 -8.00 9.69
C THR A 104 -10.82 -6.58 10.20
N PRO A 105 -11.56 -6.14 11.24
CA PRO A 105 -11.40 -4.80 11.79
C PRO A 105 -9.95 -4.57 12.24
N PRO A 106 -9.24 -3.56 11.70
CA PRO A 106 -7.85 -3.34 12.07
C PRO A 106 -7.74 -2.79 13.49
N GLU A 107 -6.90 -3.40 14.31
CA GLU A 107 -6.60 -2.91 15.65
C GLU A 107 -5.77 -1.61 15.59
N SER A 108 -5.96 -0.72 16.56
CA SER A 108 -5.10 0.47 16.71
C SER A 108 -3.72 0.07 17.22
N GLY A 109 -2.68 0.74 16.73
CA GLY A 109 -1.31 0.47 17.18
C GLY A 109 -0.27 1.35 16.50
N PRO A 110 1.02 1.18 16.86
CA PRO A 110 2.09 1.99 16.31
C PRO A 110 2.27 1.72 14.81
N GLY A 111 2.47 2.79 14.05
CA GLY A 111 2.63 2.70 12.61
C GLY A 111 3.16 3.98 11.99
N VAL A 112 3.07 4.06 10.67
CA VAL A 112 3.47 5.21 9.87
C VAL A 112 2.28 5.72 9.08
N ALA A 113 2.16 7.04 8.97
CA ALA A 113 1.16 7.72 8.16
C ALA A 113 1.83 8.75 7.26
N GLY A 114 1.27 8.98 6.08
CA GLY A 114 1.72 10.00 5.15
C GLY A 114 0.66 10.34 4.10
N ARG A 115 1.00 11.29 3.23
CA ARG A 115 0.14 11.77 2.14
C ARG A 115 0.73 11.32 0.81
N THR A 116 -0.06 10.67 -0.02
CA THR A 116 0.38 10.36 -1.39
C THR A 116 0.17 11.60 -2.27
N ARG A 117 1.14 11.93 -3.11
CA ARG A 117 1.07 13.02 -4.10
C ARG A 117 1.92 12.66 -5.32
N LEU A 118 1.72 13.34 -6.45
CA LEU A 118 2.69 13.22 -7.55
C LEU A 118 4.08 13.67 -7.07
N ALA A 119 5.10 12.92 -7.47
CA ALA A 119 6.49 13.23 -7.16
C ALA A 119 6.94 14.52 -7.83
N ASP A 120 6.46 14.76 -9.05
CA ASP A 120 6.77 15.91 -9.88
C ASP A 120 5.49 16.58 -10.39
N ALA A 121 5.58 17.87 -10.73
CA ALA A 121 4.47 18.56 -11.37
C ALA A 121 4.21 17.99 -12.76
N HIS A 122 2.95 17.71 -13.09
CA HIS A 122 2.59 17.12 -14.38
C HIS A 122 1.64 18.00 -15.18
N CYS A 123 2.03 18.32 -16.42
CA CYS A 123 1.14 19.00 -17.35
C CYS A 123 0.03 18.01 -17.75
N GLY A 124 -1.21 18.29 -17.36
CA GLY A 124 -2.30 17.33 -17.56
C GLY A 124 -3.07 16.97 -16.30
N VAL A 125 -2.45 17.13 -15.13
CA VAL A 125 -3.09 16.85 -13.84
C VAL A 125 -3.48 18.17 -13.17
N GLN A 126 -4.76 18.29 -12.79
CA GLN A 126 -5.27 19.43 -12.04
C GLN A 126 -4.95 19.30 -10.55
N SER A 127 -5.12 18.10 -10.00
CA SER A 127 -4.74 17.78 -8.63
C SER A 127 -4.50 16.29 -8.50
N ALA A 128 -3.62 15.90 -7.57
CA ALA A 128 -3.42 14.51 -7.22
C ALA A 128 -3.14 14.37 -5.72
N GLY A 129 -3.74 13.40 -5.08
CA GLY A 129 -3.64 13.27 -3.63
C GLY A 129 -4.30 12.04 -3.06
N GLY A 130 -3.87 11.67 -1.86
CA GLY A 130 -4.42 10.57 -1.10
C GLY A 130 -3.69 10.37 0.21
N VAL A 131 -3.75 9.16 0.75
CA VAL A 131 -3.19 8.81 2.05
C VAL A 131 -2.49 7.46 1.99
N PHE A 132 -1.44 7.35 2.79
CA PHE A 132 -0.76 6.09 3.07
C PHE A 132 -0.74 5.89 4.58
N ARG A 133 -1.14 4.71 5.04
CA ARG A 133 -1.07 4.29 6.44
C ARG A 133 -0.64 2.84 6.49
N MET A 134 0.31 2.52 7.35
CA MET A 134 0.80 1.16 7.51
C MET A 134 1.21 0.91 8.97
N LYS A 135 0.82 -0.24 9.51
CA LYS A 135 1.27 -0.72 10.81
C LYS A 135 1.73 -2.17 10.70
N HIS A 136 2.46 -2.61 11.70
CA HIS A 136 2.75 -4.03 11.87
C HIS A 136 1.47 -4.78 12.26
N ALA A 137 1.28 -5.98 11.72
CA ALA A 137 0.11 -6.81 11.97
C ALA A 137 0.48 -8.13 12.63
N TRP A 138 1.60 -8.74 12.24
CA TRP A 138 1.96 -10.06 12.69
C TRP A 138 3.46 -10.35 12.52
N THR A 139 4.04 -11.06 13.48
CA THR A 139 5.39 -11.64 13.40
C THR A 139 5.31 -13.16 13.45
N GLY A 140 5.94 -13.81 12.49
CA GLY A 140 6.09 -15.25 12.41
C GLY A 140 7.27 -15.80 13.18
N LYS A 141 7.40 -17.13 13.18
CA LYS A 141 8.59 -17.81 13.71
C LYS A 141 9.64 -17.92 12.61
N GLY A 142 10.91 -17.68 12.97
CA GLY A 142 12.05 -17.80 12.06
C GLY A 142 12.39 -16.48 11.36
N GLN A 143 13.28 -16.57 10.36
CA GLN A 143 13.74 -15.44 9.57
C GLN A 143 13.33 -15.59 8.11
N ALA A 144 13.11 -14.45 7.44
CA ALA A 144 13.00 -14.36 6.00
C ALA A 144 14.34 -14.70 5.32
N GLN A 145 14.33 -14.84 3.99
CA GLN A 145 15.52 -15.22 3.21
C GLN A 145 16.68 -14.22 3.35
N ASP A 146 16.39 -12.97 3.66
CA ASP A 146 17.36 -11.89 3.88
C ASP A 146 17.83 -11.78 5.35
N GLY A 147 17.43 -12.74 6.21
CA GLY A 147 17.76 -12.75 7.63
C GLY A 147 16.92 -11.81 8.49
N THR A 148 15.93 -11.12 7.92
CA THR A 148 15.00 -10.27 8.68
C THR A 148 13.90 -11.09 9.34
N ASP A 149 13.19 -10.49 10.30
CA ASP A 149 12.02 -11.12 10.91
C ASP A 149 10.92 -11.36 9.87
N VAL A 150 10.22 -12.48 10.00
CA VAL A 150 9.05 -12.80 9.18
C VAL A 150 7.88 -11.92 9.62
N ASP A 151 7.76 -10.74 9.04
CA ASP A 151 6.72 -9.78 9.39
C ASP A 151 5.68 -9.61 8.28
N ILE A 152 4.40 -9.52 8.69
CA ILE A 152 3.34 -8.96 7.88
C ILE A 152 2.97 -7.60 8.46
N PHE A 153 2.88 -6.62 7.57
CA PHE A 153 2.31 -5.32 7.82
C PHE A 153 0.93 -5.25 7.17
N GLU A 154 0.08 -4.37 7.67
CA GLU A 154 -1.20 -4.08 7.05
C GLU A 154 -1.45 -2.58 7.03
N GLY A 155 -2.29 -2.14 6.11
CA GLY A 155 -2.50 -0.72 5.94
C GLY A 155 -3.56 -0.38 4.92
N TYR A 156 -3.67 0.91 4.67
CA TYR A 156 -4.55 1.47 3.67
C TYR A 156 -3.79 2.47 2.81
N LEU A 157 -3.99 2.37 1.51
CA LEU A 157 -3.43 3.27 0.52
C LEU A 157 -4.54 3.80 -0.37
N SER A 158 -4.50 5.09 -0.67
CA SER A 158 -5.32 5.68 -1.72
C SER A 158 -4.54 6.72 -2.50
N PHE A 159 -4.92 6.90 -3.75
CA PHE A 159 -4.38 7.92 -4.64
C PHE A 159 -5.46 8.29 -5.65
N ASN A 160 -5.79 9.58 -5.71
CA ASN A 160 -6.76 10.12 -6.64
C ASN A 160 -6.05 11.13 -7.53
N VAL A 161 -6.24 11.02 -8.85
CA VAL A 161 -5.78 11.97 -9.85
C VAL A 161 -7.02 12.63 -10.44
N VAL A 162 -6.99 13.96 -10.56
CA VAL A 162 -8.00 14.72 -11.28
C VAL A 162 -7.34 15.29 -12.53
N HIS A 163 -7.84 14.90 -13.69
CA HIS A 163 -7.35 15.38 -14.98
C HIS A 163 -7.72 16.84 -15.21
N SER A 164 -6.77 17.62 -15.71
CA SER A 164 -6.96 18.99 -16.20
C SER A 164 -7.87 19.02 -17.44
N ALA A 165 -8.28 20.22 -17.84
CA ALA A 165 -9.01 20.43 -19.08
C ALA A 165 -8.26 19.93 -20.33
N LEU A 166 -6.93 19.86 -20.29
CA LEU A 166 -6.13 19.31 -21.40
C LEU A 166 -6.44 17.81 -21.60
N TYR A 167 -6.31 17.02 -20.54
CA TYR A 167 -6.52 15.57 -20.58
C TYR A 167 -7.99 15.23 -20.84
N ARG A 168 -8.92 15.98 -20.23
CA ARG A 168 -10.36 15.82 -20.48
C ARG A 168 -10.73 16.06 -21.95
N ARG A 169 -10.20 17.12 -22.58
CA ARG A 169 -10.45 17.42 -24.00
C ARG A 169 -9.91 16.36 -24.96
N LYS A 170 -8.89 15.60 -24.54
CA LYS A 170 -8.33 14.48 -25.29
C LYS A 170 -9.07 13.15 -25.06
N GLY A 171 -10.12 13.15 -24.23
CA GLY A 171 -10.95 11.97 -24.00
C GLY A 171 -10.51 11.06 -22.85
N HIS A 172 -9.51 11.44 -22.05
CA HIS A 172 -8.99 10.62 -20.95
C HIS A 172 -9.85 10.64 -19.67
N GLY A 173 -11.10 11.09 -19.75
CA GLY A 173 -11.99 11.19 -18.58
C GLY A 173 -11.51 12.20 -17.52
N SER A 174 -12.20 12.21 -16.37
CA SER A 174 -11.97 13.16 -15.28
C SER A 174 -10.77 12.84 -14.40
N GLY A 175 -10.13 11.69 -14.58
CA GLY A 175 -9.06 11.17 -13.73
C GLY A 175 -9.44 9.84 -13.09
N ASP A 176 -8.55 9.34 -12.24
CA ASP A 176 -8.62 8.01 -11.67
C ASP A 176 -8.57 8.05 -10.14
N LYS A 177 -9.20 7.06 -9.52
CA LYS A 177 -9.22 6.90 -8.07
C LYS A 177 -8.91 5.46 -7.73
N ILE A 178 -7.91 5.28 -6.87
CA ILE A 178 -7.63 4.01 -6.24
C ILE A 178 -7.67 4.15 -4.72
N GLY A 179 -8.12 3.11 -4.04
CA GLY A 179 -8.15 3.02 -2.60
C GLY A 179 -8.34 1.57 -2.20
N PHE A 180 -7.42 1.01 -1.44
CA PHE A 180 -7.49 -0.37 -0.98
C PHE A 180 -6.76 -0.57 0.34
N ALA A 181 -7.30 -1.49 1.15
CA ALA A 181 -6.53 -2.07 2.25
C ALA A 181 -5.56 -3.12 1.70
N PHE A 182 -4.42 -3.28 2.34
CA PHE A 182 -3.37 -4.17 1.87
C PHE A 182 -2.69 -4.94 2.99
N TRP A 183 -2.11 -6.08 2.62
CA TRP A 183 -0.98 -6.66 3.33
C TRP A 183 0.32 -6.21 2.68
N ALA A 184 1.35 -6.05 3.50
CA ALA A 184 2.68 -5.65 3.10
C ALA A 184 3.72 -6.63 3.64
N VAL A 185 4.65 -7.02 2.78
CA VAL A 185 5.83 -7.82 3.12
C VAL A 185 7.09 -7.11 2.60
N ARG A 186 8.24 -7.38 3.22
CA ARG A 186 9.52 -6.85 2.73
C ARG A 186 9.86 -7.42 1.36
N ALA A 187 10.49 -6.60 0.52
CA ALA A 187 10.86 -6.90 -0.86
C ALA A 187 12.35 -6.79 -1.14
#